data_AF-A0A1Y1LV06-F1
#
_entry.id   AF-A0A1Y1LV06-F1
#
_cell.length_a   1.000
_cell.length_b   1.000
_cell.length_c   1.000
_cell.angle_alpha   90.00
_cell.angle_beta   90.00
_cell.angle_gamma   90.00
#
_symmetry.space_group_name_H-M   'P 1'
#
loop_
_entity.id
_entity.type
_entity.pdbx_description
1 polymer ?
#
loop_
_entity_poly.entity_id
_entity_poly.type
_entity_poly.pdbx_seq_one_letter_code
_entity_poly.pdbx_strand_id
1 'polypeptide(L)'
;MDVKDAAADGEESKVKSEDRPKKKAKRRSSPGHTSEEPKLKRSKSDANKPSSSKHEIIHYNPSWEDYELLVGTQSINENVAKRLTKLFDDENTIPFIARYRKDQTGNLTAEQLRDIKDEYDNIKLLKMKIRTTLNNINKQGQLDSKLRKIILGVQSVEELELIYAPFRPGAKRTLAERAKSLGLEPPALSLLEGAESVNLERYINKHNRELSSIGDVERGVMHIIASVIATDTEVLALLRKLRIESFFTIECKKANNTRRDDRIRNYKTTRQIVEESKFANYFTFSASSKFIKPHQVLAINRGEAHRILSVKINVPDFIYNKFSQFATTKWIDKGKSDKDRKRILEMAVSDAYKRLLQPHVVREVRASLKVKAEKASCEESIYWAWILASQMAVNWR
;
A
#
# COMPACT_ATOMS: atom_id res chain seq x y z
N MET A 1 -35.49 61.70 17.27
CA MET A 1 -34.36 62.43 17.87
C MET A 1 -33.11 61.71 17.40
N ASP A 2 -32.32 62.09 16.40
CA ASP A 2 -32.25 63.16 15.38
C ASP A 2 -31.21 62.60 14.37
N VAL A 3 -31.51 62.27 13.11
CA VAL A 3 -31.51 63.09 11.87
C VAL A 3 -30.25 63.96 11.64
N LYS A 4 -29.47 63.61 10.60
CA LYS A 4 -28.77 64.42 9.56
C LYS A 4 -27.62 63.59 8.97
N ASP A 5 -27.66 63.09 7.72
CA ASP A 5 -27.57 63.78 6.40
C ASP A 5 -26.40 64.79 6.32
N ALA A 6 -25.62 64.99 5.25
CA ALA A 6 -25.35 64.36 3.95
C ALA A 6 -24.26 65.26 3.28
N ALA A 7 -23.80 64.88 2.07
CA ALA A 7 -23.00 65.61 1.05
C ALA A 7 -21.53 65.16 0.94
N ALA A 8 -21.04 64.48 -0.11
CA ALA A 8 -21.15 64.60 -1.58
C ALA A 8 -20.12 65.57 -2.19
N ASP A 9 -19.23 65.01 -3.01
CA ASP A 9 -18.57 65.53 -4.23
C ASP A 9 -17.68 64.38 -4.75
N GLY A 10 -17.62 63.94 -5.99
CA GLY A 10 -18.12 64.44 -7.28
C GLY A 10 -17.04 64.07 -8.33
N GLU A 11 -17.47 63.40 -9.41
CA GLU A 11 -16.76 63.24 -10.72
C GLU A 11 -15.48 62.35 -10.75
N GLU A 12 -15.13 61.58 -11.80
CA GLU A 12 -15.63 61.50 -13.17
C GLU A 12 -15.20 60.15 -13.83
N SER A 13 -15.92 59.82 -14.89
CA SER A 13 -15.85 58.65 -15.76
C SER A 13 -14.56 58.42 -16.58
N LYS A 14 -14.27 57.15 -16.94
CA LYS A 14 -14.17 56.75 -18.38
C LYS A 14 -14.07 55.23 -18.60
N VAL A 15 -15.07 54.74 -19.34
CA VAL A 15 -15.14 53.47 -20.08
C VAL A 15 -14.35 53.59 -21.40
N LYS A 16 -13.73 52.49 -21.86
CA LYS A 16 -13.52 52.04 -23.26
C LYS A 16 -12.44 50.94 -23.26
N SER A 17 -12.42 49.90 -24.08
CA SER A 17 -13.35 49.24 -25.02
C SER A 17 -12.57 48.05 -25.60
N GLU A 18 -13.29 47.01 -26.03
CA GLU A 18 -12.79 45.87 -26.80
C GLU A 18 -12.02 46.28 -28.07
N ASP A 19 -11.03 45.49 -28.49
CA ASP A 19 -10.97 45.04 -29.90
C ASP A 19 -9.99 43.86 -30.12
N ARG A 20 -10.35 42.97 -31.06
CA ARG A 20 -9.56 41.81 -31.52
C ARG A 20 -9.24 41.98 -33.02
N PRO A 21 -8.63 41.00 -33.70
CA PRO A 21 -7.25 40.99 -34.20
C PRO A 21 -7.07 41.49 -35.66
N LYS A 22 -5.81 41.80 -36.05
CA LYS A 22 -5.42 42.03 -37.46
C LYS A 22 -4.56 40.92 -38.05
N LYS A 23 -5.04 40.41 -39.19
CA LYS A 23 -4.40 39.55 -40.19
C LYS A 23 -3.14 40.18 -40.81
N LYS A 24 -2.16 39.36 -41.19
CA LYS A 24 -1.37 39.57 -42.41
C LYS A 24 -1.26 38.25 -43.18
N ALA A 25 -1.51 38.35 -44.48
CA ALA A 25 -1.53 37.30 -45.47
C ALA A 25 -0.48 37.58 -46.56
N LYS A 26 -0.16 36.52 -47.31
CA LYS A 26 0.53 36.38 -48.63
C LYS A 26 1.78 35.50 -48.48
N ARG A 27 2.02 34.49 -49.33
CA ARG A 27 1.53 34.24 -50.69
C ARG A 27 1.72 32.76 -51.08
N ARG A 28 0.82 32.26 -51.91
CA ARG A 28 0.81 30.94 -52.58
C ARG A 28 1.84 30.88 -53.73
N SER A 29 2.40 29.70 -53.97
CA SER A 29 2.62 29.15 -55.33
C SER A 29 2.94 27.65 -55.28
N SER A 30 2.03 26.84 -55.82
CA SER A 30 2.25 25.54 -56.47
C SER A 30 1.86 25.76 -57.96
N PRO A 31 1.99 24.81 -58.93
CA PRO A 31 2.33 23.39 -58.82
C PRO A 31 3.27 22.84 -59.93
N GLY A 32 3.67 21.57 -59.83
CA GLY A 32 4.29 20.83 -60.93
C GLY A 32 4.37 19.34 -60.62
N HIS A 33 3.56 18.56 -61.33
CA HIS A 33 3.41 17.11 -61.23
C HIS A 33 4.09 16.48 -62.44
N THR A 34 5.09 15.62 -62.25
CA THR A 34 5.48 14.60 -63.24
C THR A 34 6.11 13.40 -62.53
N SER A 35 5.48 12.26 -62.79
CA SER A 35 5.88 10.88 -62.56
C SER A 35 7.23 10.52 -63.18
N GLU A 36 8.03 9.70 -62.49
CA GLU A 36 8.82 8.58 -63.05
C GLU A 36 9.65 7.88 -61.95
N GLU A 37 9.32 6.62 -61.66
CA GLU A 37 10.27 5.58 -61.22
C GLU A 37 10.68 4.77 -62.48
N PRO A 38 11.74 3.93 -62.51
CA PRO A 38 12.57 3.42 -61.40
C PRO A 38 14.09 3.43 -61.70
N LYS A 39 14.94 3.06 -60.72
CA LYS A 39 16.09 2.14 -60.89
C LYS A 39 16.87 1.90 -59.60
N LEU A 40 16.86 0.64 -59.15
CA LEU A 40 17.84 0.06 -58.22
C LEU A 40 19.26 0.23 -58.77
N LYS A 41 20.20 0.67 -57.92
CA LYS A 41 21.60 0.19 -57.93
C LYS A 41 22.33 0.49 -56.60
N ARG A 42 22.63 -0.61 -55.89
CA ARG A 42 23.85 -0.92 -55.12
C ARG A 42 24.38 0.12 -54.11
N SER A 43 24.19 -0.26 -52.83
CA SER A 43 25.20 -0.38 -51.78
C SER A 43 26.44 0.53 -51.85
N LYS A 44 26.55 1.42 -50.86
CA LYS A 44 27.80 1.65 -50.13
C LYS A 44 27.48 2.19 -48.74
N SER A 45 28.23 1.62 -47.80
CA SER A 45 28.36 1.89 -46.38
C SER A 45 28.26 3.36 -45.99
N ASP A 46 27.45 3.65 -44.98
CA ASP A 46 27.68 4.78 -44.08
C ASP A 46 27.51 4.35 -42.63
N ALA A 47 28.60 4.56 -41.90
CA ALA A 47 28.73 4.36 -40.48
C ALA A 47 27.99 5.45 -39.69
N ASN A 48 27.69 5.14 -38.43
CA ASN A 48 27.23 6.04 -37.37
C ASN A 48 25.81 6.62 -37.49
N LYS A 49 24.84 5.84 -37.01
CA LYS A 49 23.69 6.37 -36.27
C LYS A 49 23.81 5.97 -34.79
N PRO A 50 23.62 6.89 -33.84
CA PRO A 50 23.66 6.54 -32.42
C PRO A 50 22.54 5.55 -32.12
N SER A 51 22.88 4.47 -31.41
CA SER A 51 21.96 3.43 -30.99
C SER A 51 20.78 4.08 -30.26
N SER A 52 19.62 4.04 -30.90
CA SER A 52 18.32 4.25 -30.26
C SER A 52 18.32 3.48 -28.94
N SER A 53 18.21 4.22 -27.85
CA SER A 53 18.03 3.73 -26.50
C SER A 53 17.02 2.60 -26.52
N LYS A 54 17.49 1.36 -26.33
CA LYS A 54 16.63 0.19 -26.10
C LYS A 54 15.69 0.58 -24.96
N HIS A 55 14.45 0.93 -25.27
CA HIS A 55 13.39 0.94 -24.28
C HIS A 55 13.23 -0.53 -23.91
N GLU A 56 13.90 -0.95 -22.83
CA GLU A 56 13.62 -2.24 -22.23
C GLU A 56 12.11 -2.34 -22.07
N ILE A 57 11.52 -3.36 -22.69
CA ILE A 57 10.10 -3.63 -22.52
C ILE A 57 9.94 -4.00 -21.04
N ILE A 58 9.45 -3.05 -20.24
CA ILE A 58 9.18 -3.30 -18.84
C ILE A 58 7.97 -4.24 -18.81
N HIS A 59 8.23 -5.51 -18.54
CA HIS A 59 7.16 -6.45 -18.18
C HIS A 59 6.68 -6.08 -16.77
N TYR A 60 5.41 -5.69 -16.69
CA TYR A 60 4.71 -5.31 -15.47
C TYR A 60 3.92 -6.46 -14.84
N ASN A 61 3.96 -7.64 -15.45
CA ASN A 61 3.20 -8.78 -14.97
C ASN A 61 3.84 -9.31 -13.69
N PRO A 62 3.05 -9.48 -12.61
CA PRO A 62 3.53 -10.12 -11.38
C PRO A 62 4.14 -11.49 -11.65
N SER A 63 4.94 -11.97 -10.69
CA SER A 63 5.57 -13.30 -10.77
C SER A 63 4.60 -14.46 -10.50
N TRP A 64 3.32 -14.16 -10.30
CA TRP A 64 2.26 -15.09 -9.95
C TRP A 64 1.07 -14.91 -10.88
N GLU A 65 0.30 -15.98 -11.03
CA GLU A 65 -0.93 -15.99 -11.83
C GLU A 65 -2.16 -15.70 -10.96
N ASP A 66 -3.23 -15.18 -11.57
CA ASP A 66 -4.44 -14.77 -10.82
C ASP A 66 -5.07 -15.92 -10.03
N TYR A 67 -5.03 -17.13 -10.59
CA TYR A 67 -5.58 -18.30 -9.94
C TYR A 67 -4.77 -18.74 -8.72
N GLU A 68 -3.47 -18.46 -8.66
CA GLU A 68 -2.59 -18.89 -7.56
C GLU A 68 -2.92 -18.14 -6.27
N LEU A 69 -3.14 -16.84 -6.36
CA LEU A 69 -3.62 -16.03 -5.24
C LEU A 69 -5.03 -16.43 -4.82
N LEU A 70 -5.92 -16.69 -5.77
CA LEU A 70 -7.28 -17.16 -5.45
C LEU A 70 -7.29 -18.48 -4.69
N VAL A 71 -6.44 -19.44 -5.08
CA VAL A 71 -6.29 -20.71 -4.35
C VAL A 71 -5.81 -20.45 -2.92
N GLY A 72 -4.82 -19.57 -2.74
CA GLY A 72 -4.28 -19.21 -1.43
C GLY A 72 -5.30 -18.55 -0.50
N THR A 73 -6.19 -17.71 -1.03
CA THR A 73 -7.18 -16.98 -0.22
C THR A 73 -8.46 -17.78 0.02
N GLN A 74 -9.01 -18.43 -1.00
CA GLN A 74 -10.35 -19.05 -0.95
C GLN A 74 -10.33 -20.58 -0.74
N SER A 75 -9.15 -21.19 -0.61
CA SER A 75 -8.97 -22.65 -0.42
C SER A 75 -9.71 -23.49 -1.49
N ILE A 76 -9.77 -22.99 -2.73
CA ILE A 76 -10.40 -23.69 -3.86
C ILE A 76 -9.39 -24.56 -4.62
N ASN A 77 -9.88 -25.58 -5.32
CA ASN A 77 -9.01 -26.41 -6.16
C ASN A 77 -8.40 -25.58 -7.30
N GLU A 78 -7.12 -25.80 -7.59
CA GLU A 78 -6.38 -25.05 -8.62
C GLU A 78 -7.02 -25.13 -10.02
N ASN A 79 -7.53 -26.30 -10.41
CA ASN A 79 -8.20 -26.46 -11.71
C ASN A 79 -9.51 -25.67 -11.78
N VAL A 80 -10.23 -25.59 -10.66
CA VAL A 80 -11.46 -24.79 -10.54
C VAL A 80 -11.11 -23.30 -10.61
N ALA A 81 -10.07 -22.87 -9.90
CA ALA A 81 -9.58 -21.49 -9.94
C ALA A 81 -9.19 -21.06 -11.37
N LYS A 82 -8.41 -21.89 -12.09
CA LYS A 82 -8.02 -21.64 -13.50
C LYS A 82 -9.21 -21.51 -14.45
N ARG A 83 -10.26 -22.30 -14.25
CA ARG A 83 -11.48 -22.21 -15.07
C ARG A 83 -12.29 -20.97 -14.71
N LEU A 84 -12.40 -20.64 -13.42
CA LEU A 84 -13.09 -19.46 -12.94
C LEU A 84 -12.45 -18.15 -13.40
N THR A 85 -11.13 -18.04 -13.35
CA THR A 85 -10.43 -16.84 -13.82
C THR A 85 -10.71 -16.58 -15.29
N LYS A 86 -10.67 -17.62 -16.14
CA LYS A 86 -11.06 -17.51 -17.56
C LYS A 86 -12.52 -17.06 -17.72
N LEU A 87 -13.45 -17.66 -16.97
CA LEU A 87 -14.85 -17.26 -17.02
C LEU A 87 -15.06 -15.78 -16.62
N PHE A 88 -14.30 -15.28 -15.65
CA PHE A 88 -14.35 -13.87 -15.24
C PHE A 88 -13.64 -12.92 -16.21
N ASP A 89 -12.60 -13.38 -16.90
CA ASP A 89 -11.96 -12.63 -17.99
C ASP A 89 -12.87 -12.50 -19.21
N ASP A 90 -13.65 -13.53 -19.50
CA ASP A 90 -14.70 -13.54 -20.52
C ASP A 90 -15.96 -12.71 -20.12
N GLU A 91 -15.89 -11.94 -19.03
CA GLU A 91 -16.96 -11.09 -18.50
C GLU A 91 -18.28 -11.82 -18.20
N ASN A 92 -18.22 -13.13 -17.94
CA ASN A 92 -19.42 -13.90 -17.59
C ASN A 92 -19.99 -13.45 -16.23
N THR A 93 -21.31 -13.27 -16.18
CA THR A 93 -22.00 -12.86 -14.95
C THR A 93 -22.11 -14.02 -13.95
N ILE A 94 -22.13 -13.70 -12.65
CA ILE A 94 -22.29 -14.71 -11.58
C ILE A 94 -23.57 -15.57 -11.79
N PRO A 95 -24.76 -15.00 -12.09
CA PRO A 95 -25.95 -15.81 -12.35
C PRO A 95 -25.79 -16.75 -13.54
N PHE A 96 -25.09 -16.31 -14.60
CA PHE A 96 -24.82 -17.16 -15.76
C PHE A 96 -23.90 -18.33 -15.39
N ILE A 97 -22.81 -18.07 -14.67
CA ILE A 97 -21.87 -19.10 -14.22
C ILE A 97 -22.58 -20.09 -13.30
N ALA A 98 -23.34 -19.59 -12.32
CA ALA A 98 -24.07 -20.38 -11.35
C ALA A 98 -25.16 -21.26 -11.99
N ARG A 99 -25.72 -20.86 -13.14
CA ARG A 99 -26.79 -21.61 -13.81
C ARG A 99 -26.27 -22.55 -14.90
N TYR A 100 -25.30 -22.12 -15.69
CA TYR A 100 -24.90 -22.80 -16.93
C TYR A 100 -23.48 -23.37 -16.91
N ARG A 101 -22.66 -23.05 -15.90
CA ARG A 101 -21.24 -23.48 -15.83
C ARG A 101 -20.89 -24.21 -14.52
N LYS A 102 -21.88 -24.78 -13.84
CA LYS A 102 -21.71 -25.53 -12.56
C LYS A 102 -20.67 -26.64 -12.63
N ASP A 103 -20.65 -27.40 -13.73
CA ASP A 103 -19.70 -28.50 -13.91
C ASP A 103 -18.24 -28.01 -14.03
N GLN A 104 -18.05 -26.80 -14.57
CA GLN A 104 -16.73 -26.18 -14.72
C GLN A 104 -16.24 -25.56 -13.40
N THR A 105 -17.16 -25.15 -12.53
CA THR A 105 -16.85 -24.52 -11.25
C THR A 105 -16.85 -25.50 -10.07
N GLY A 106 -17.18 -26.77 -10.27
CA GLY A 106 -17.22 -27.76 -9.20
C GLY A 106 -18.42 -27.57 -8.26
N ASN A 107 -19.57 -27.13 -8.80
CA ASN A 107 -20.82 -26.92 -8.06
C ASN A 107 -20.76 -25.84 -6.97
N LEU A 108 -19.93 -24.80 -7.14
CA LEU A 108 -19.91 -23.64 -6.24
C LEU A 108 -21.27 -22.94 -6.20
N THR A 109 -21.65 -22.46 -5.02
CA THR A 109 -22.88 -21.68 -4.83
C THR A 109 -22.74 -20.26 -5.40
N ALA A 110 -23.85 -19.59 -5.66
CA ALA A 110 -23.82 -18.21 -6.16
C ALA A 110 -23.14 -17.24 -5.18
N GLU A 111 -23.23 -17.51 -3.87
CA GLU A 111 -22.54 -16.77 -2.81
C GLU A 111 -21.03 -16.98 -2.89
N GLN A 112 -20.57 -18.24 -2.97
CA GLN A 112 -19.15 -18.54 -3.13
C GLN A 112 -18.58 -17.92 -4.41
N LEU A 113 -19.33 -17.94 -5.52
CA LEU A 113 -18.91 -17.31 -6.77
C LEU A 113 -18.78 -15.78 -6.64
N ARG A 114 -19.64 -15.14 -5.84
CA ARG A 114 -19.52 -13.71 -5.54
C ARG A 114 -18.27 -13.41 -4.74
N ASP A 115 -18.01 -14.20 -3.72
CA ASP A 115 -16.82 -14.06 -2.87
C ASP A 115 -15.52 -14.20 -3.65
N ILE A 116 -15.47 -15.19 -4.54
CA ILE A 116 -14.31 -15.42 -5.41
C ILE A 116 -14.18 -14.27 -6.42
N LYS A 117 -15.30 -13.75 -6.95
CA LYS A 117 -15.28 -12.61 -7.87
C LYS A 117 -14.77 -11.34 -7.21
N ASP A 118 -15.21 -11.04 -5.99
CA ASP A 118 -14.71 -9.89 -5.23
C ASP A 118 -13.20 -10.00 -4.97
N GLU A 119 -12.72 -11.19 -4.58
CA GLU A 119 -11.29 -11.42 -4.39
C GLU A 119 -10.50 -11.31 -5.71
N TYR A 120 -11.06 -11.81 -6.80
CA TYR A 120 -10.46 -11.69 -8.13
C TYR A 120 -10.36 -10.22 -8.58
N ASP A 121 -11.38 -9.41 -8.30
CA ASP A 121 -11.35 -7.97 -8.59
C ASP A 121 -10.33 -7.24 -7.70
N ASN A 122 -10.15 -7.66 -6.45
CA ASN A 122 -9.06 -7.17 -5.59
C ASN A 122 -7.68 -7.51 -6.17
N ILE A 123 -7.50 -8.73 -6.71
CA ILE A 123 -6.26 -9.15 -7.38
C ILE A 123 -6.00 -8.29 -8.63
N LYS A 124 -7.02 -8.02 -9.46
CA LYS A 124 -6.91 -7.11 -10.60
C LYS A 124 -6.52 -5.70 -10.17
N LEU A 125 -7.12 -5.19 -9.10
CA LEU A 125 -6.77 -3.88 -8.53
C LEU A 125 -5.33 -3.85 -8.01
N LEU A 126 -4.85 -4.92 -7.37
CA LEU A 126 -3.45 -5.07 -6.98
C LEU A 126 -2.51 -5.03 -8.19
N LYS A 127 -2.81 -5.78 -9.26
CA LYS A 127 -2.04 -5.75 -10.52
C LYS A 127 -1.95 -4.34 -11.11
N MET A 128 -3.08 -3.62 -11.15
CA MET A 128 -3.10 -2.24 -11.62
C MET A 128 -2.23 -1.31 -10.76
N LYS A 129 -2.27 -1.47 -9.42
CA LYS A 129 -1.42 -0.72 -8.50
C LYS A 129 0.06 -1.04 -8.69
N ILE A 130 0.43 -2.32 -8.82
CA ILE A 130 1.81 -2.76 -9.10
C ILE A 130 2.33 -2.09 -10.37
N ARG A 131 1.57 -2.13 -11.46
CA ARG A 131 1.93 -1.49 -12.74
C ARG A 131 2.13 0.02 -12.58
N THR A 132 1.24 0.68 -11.85
CA THR A 132 1.31 2.13 -11.60
C THR A 132 2.54 2.49 -10.77
N THR A 133 2.83 1.71 -9.72
CA THR A 133 4.01 1.88 -8.87
C THR A 133 5.30 1.69 -9.65
N LEU A 134 5.42 0.64 -10.46
CA LEU A 134 6.58 0.42 -11.32
C LEU A 134 6.78 1.56 -12.31
N ASN A 135 5.70 2.06 -12.91
CA ASN A 135 5.76 3.22 -13.80
C ASN A 135 6.26 4.48 -13.09
N ASN A 136 5.80 4.74 -11.87
CA ASN A 136 6.21 5.90 -11.10
C ASN A 136 7.69 5.81 -10.72
N ILE A 137 8.17 4.66 -10.25
CA ILE A 137 9.57 4.44 -9.90
C ILE A 137 10.47 4.52 -11.14
N ASN A 138 10.02 3.97 -12.26
CA ASN A 138 10.76 4.05 -13.52
C ASN A 138 10.90 5.50 -14.01
N LYS A 139 9.85 6.31 -13.92
CA LYS A 139 9.90 7.75 -14.25
C LYS A 139 10.89 8.53 -13.37
N GLN A 140 11.14 8.07 -12.14
CA GLN A 140 12.14 8.65 -11.24
C GLN A 140 13.58 8.17 -11.55
N GLY A 141 13.75 7.17 -12.44
CA GLY A 141 15.06 6.60 -12.76
C GLY A 141 15.66 5.74 -11.65
N GLN A 142 14.86 5.33 -10.66
CA GLN A 142 15.31 4.58 -9.48
C GLN A 142 14.93 3.09 -9.54
N LEU A 143 14.45 2.60 -10.69
CA LEU A 143 14.02 1.21 -10.84
C LEU A 143 15.25 0.30 -11.03
N ASP A 144 15.62 -0.40 -9.96
CA ASP A 144 16.61 -1.49 -10.04
C ASP A 144 15.95 -2.83 -10.40
N SER A 145 16.73 -3.72 -11.02
CA SER A 145 16.37 -5.10 -11.35
C SER A 145 15.94 -5.91 -10.12
N LYS A 146 16.60 -5.75 -8.97
CA LYS A 146 16.23 -6.42 -7.71
C LYS A 146 14.90 -5.86 -7.18
N LEU A 147 14.77 -4.54 -7.14
CA LEU A 147 13.54 -3.86 -6.71
C LEU A 147 12.34 -4.27 -7.57
N ARG A 148 12.53 -4.35 -8.89
CA ARG A 148 11.50 -4.84 -9.81
C ARG A 148 11.05 -6.25 -9.46
N LYS A 149 11.97 -7.18 -9.23
CA LYS A 149 11.61 -8.55 -8.82
C LYS A 149 10.82 -8.58 -7.51
N ILE A 150 11.22 -7.77 -6.53
CA ILE A 150 10.51 -7.66 -5.24
C ILE A 150 9.08 -7.16 -5.46
N ILE A 151 8.90 -6.07 -6.22
CA ILE A 151 7.58 -5.48 -6.51
C ILE A 151 6.68 -6.45 -7.27
N LEU A 152 7.22 -7.20 -8.22
CA LEU A 152 6.46 -8.20 -8.97
C LEU A 152 6.05 -9.42 -8.13
N GLY A 153 6.74 -9.69 -7.03
CA GLY A 153 6.42 -10.77 -6.09
C GLY A 153 5.45 -10.38 -4.96
N VAL A 154 4.98 -9.12 -4.94
CA VAL A 154 4.05 -8.63 -3.91
C VAL A 154 2.68 -9.29 -4.06
N GLN A 155 2.08 -9.71 -2.94
CA GLN A 155 0.79 -10.39 -2.89
C GLN A 155 -0.30 -9.60 -2.17
N SER A 156 0.04 -8.43 -1.62
CA SER A 156 -0.84 -7.61 -0.78
C SER A 156 -0.63 -6.12 -1.07
N VAL A 157 -1.70 -5.32 -0.94
CA VAL A 157 -1.60 -3.86 -1.15
C VAL A 157 -0.73 -3.24 -0.06
N GLU A 158 -0.82 -3.74 1.16
CA GLU A 158 -0.04 -3.25 2.30
C GLU A 158 1.46 -3.55 2.14
N GLU A 159 1.81 -4.65 1.47
CA GLU A 159 3.20 -4.98 1.11
C GLU A 159 3.73 -4.03 0.04
N LEU A 160 2.90 -3.73 -0.96
CA LEU A 160 3.26 -2.76 -2.00
C LEU A 160 3.52 -1.38 -1.37
N GLU A 161 2.70 -0.96 -0.42
CA GLU A 161 2.88 0.30 0.31
C GLU A 161 4.15 0.32 1.17
N LEU A 162 4.53 -0.82 1.77
CA LEU A 162 5.79 -0.94 2.52
C LEU A 162 7.00 -0.70 1.61
N ILE A 163 7.00 -1.29 0.42
CA ILE A 163 8.09 -1.16 -0.57
C ILE A 163 8.07 0.21 -1.26
N TYR A 164 6.87 0.77 -1.50
CA TYR A 164 6.71 2.04 -2.19
C TYR A 164 6.93 3.27 -1.29
N ALA A 165 6.87 3.12 0.03
CA ALA A 165 7.03 4.22 0.98
C ALA A 165 8.23 5.16 0.73
N PRO A 166 9.44 4.69 0.36
CA PRO A 166 10.59 5.55 0.02
C PRO A 166 10.34 6.40 -1.23
N PHE A 167 9.70 5.82 -2.25
CA PHE A 167 9.51 6.44 -3.57
C PHE A 167 8.31 7.39 -3.65
N ARG A 168 7.54 7.50 -2.57
CA ARG A 168 6.31 8.28 -2.54
C ARG A 168 6.61 9.79 -2.66
N PRO A 169 6.03 10.51 -3.63
CA PRO A 169 6.27 11.93 -3.81
C PRO A 169 5.81 12.72 -2.57
N GLY A 170 6.67 13.61 -2.07
CA GLY A 170 6.39 14.46 -0.91
C GLY A 170 6.41 13.72 0.45
N ALA A 171 6.77 12.44 0.49
CA ALA A 171 6.99 11.75 1.76
C ALA A 171 8.24 12.29 2.47
N LYS A 172 8.20 12.33 3.80
CA LYS A 172 9.41 12.58 4.58
C LYS A 172 10.40 11.46 4.29
N ARG A 173 11.63 11.83 3.90
CA ARG A 173 12.72 10.87 3.67
C ARG A 173 12.79 9.89 4.82
N THR A 174 12.79 8.60 4.49
CA THR A 174 12.92 7.54 5.47
C THR A 174 14.29 7.62 6.15
N LEU A 175 14.41 7.03 7.34
CA LEU A 175 15.71 6.97 8.03
C LEU A 175 16.77 6.25 7.20
N ALA A 176 16.35 5.20 6.47
CA ALA A 176 17.21 4.47 5.57
C ALA A 176 17.68 5.33 4.39
N GLU A 177 16.78 6.05 3.71
CA GLU A 177 17.17 6.96 2.61
C GLU A 177 18.10 8.07 3.07
N ARG A 178 17.86 8.61 4.29
CA ARG A 178 18.76 9.59 4.88
C ARG A 178 20.16 9.00 5.05
N ALA A 179 20.25 7.81 5.65
CA ALA A 179 21.53 7.11 5.80
C ALA A 179 22.19 6.76 4.45
N LYS A 180 21.41 6.40 3.41
CA LYS A 180 21.93 6.18 2.05
C LYS A 180 22.52 7.45 1.45
N SER A 181 21.85 8.60 1.63
CA SER A 181 22.36 9.90 1.16
C SER A 181 23.65 10.34 1.87
N LEU A 182 23.93 9.76 3.04
CA LEU A 182 25.18 9.94 3.79
C LEU A 182 26.30 8.97 3.37
N GLY A 183 26.06 8.09 2.38
CA GLY A 183 27.04 7.13 1.90
C GLY A 183 27.22 5.89 2.79
N LEU A 184 26.26 5.60 3.69
CA LEU A 184 26.33 4.44 4.59
C LEU A 184 25.79 3.14 3.98
N GLU A 185 25.46 3.13 2.69
CA GLU A 185 24.94 1.94 2.01
C GLU A 185 26.00 0.84 1.79
N PRO A 186 27.22 1.12 1.29
CA PRO A 186 28.27 0.11 1.17
C PRO A 186 28.58 -0.63 2.48
N PRO A 187 28.81 0.04 3.64
CA PRO A 187 29.09 -0.66 4.88
C PRO A 187 27.92 -1.52 5.36
N ALA A 188 26.68 -1.07 5.15
CA ALA A 188 25.48 -1.84 5.50
C ALA A 188 25.35 -3.13 4.69
N LEU A 189 25.59 -3.08 3.39
CA LEU A 189 25.53 -4.25 2.51
C LEU A 189 26.67 -5.23 2.81
N SER A 190 27.89 -4.74 3.05
CA SER A 190 29.02 -5.60 3.42
C SER A 190 28.77 -6.38 4.72
N LEU A 191 28.15 -5.75 5.73
CA LEU A 191 27.77 -6.45 6.97
C LEU A 191 26.74 -7.55 6.74
N LEU A 192 25.76 -7.31 5.86
CA LEU A 192 24.74 -8.28 5.46
C LEU A 192 25.32 -9.44 4.64
N GLU A 193 26.33 -9.19 3.81
CA GLU A 193 26.99 -10.20 2.97
C GLU A 193 27.98 -11.08 3.73
N GLY A 194 28.32 -10.72 4.97
CA GLY A 194 29.16 -11.55 5.84
C GLY A 194 30.61 -11.09 5.99
N ALA A 195 30.91 -9.82 5.68
CA ALA A 195 32.25 -9.27 5.86
C ALA A 195 32.73 -9.39 7.32
N GLU A 196 34.03 -9.62 7.48
CA GLU A 196 34.68 -9.91 8.77
C GLU A 196 34.72 -8.71 9.71
N SER A 197 34.98 -7.52 9.17
CA SER A 197 34.90 -6.27 9.91
C SER A 197 34.64 -5.13 8.92
N VAL A 198 33.78 -4.21 9.32
CA VAL A 198 33.58 -2.95 8.59
C VAL A 198 34.08 -1.85 9.49
N ASN A 199 35.13 -1.14 9.05
CA ASN A 199 35.67 -0.02 9.81
C ASN A 199 34.74 1.18 9.69
N LEU A 200 33.76 1.24 10.60
CA LEU A 200 32.75 2.31 10.67
C LEU A 200 33.35 3.68 11.04
N GLU A 201 34.53 3.71 11.66
CA GLU A 201 35.21 4.96 12.03
C GLU A 201 35.55 5.82 10.80
N ARG A 202 35.78 5.18 9.65
CA ARG A 202 36.09 5.86 8.38
C ARG A 202 34.93 6.73 7.87
N TYR A 203 33.71 6.47 8.33
CA TYR A 203 32.51 7.19 7.91
C TYR A 203 32.13 8.31 8.90
N ILE A 204 32.92 8.52 9.96
CA ILE A 204 32.71 9.61 10.90
C ILE A 204 33.04 10.92 10.19
N ASN A 205 32.08 11.83 10.18
CA ASN A 205 32.25 13.16 9.64
C ASN A 205 31.79 14.20 10.66
N LYS A 206 32.76 14.81 11.36
CA LYS A 206 32.51 15.84 12.39
C LYS A 206 31.80 17.09 11.84
N HIS A 207 31.82 17.31 10.53
CA HIS A 207 31.12 18.42 9.89
C HIS A 207 29.63 18.14 9.67
N ASN A 208 29.20 16.88 9.75
CA ASN A 208 27.81 16.50 9.62
C ASN A 208 27.27 16.02 10.95
N ARG A 209 26.25 16.72 11.48
CA ARG A 209 25.66 16.42 12.78
C ARG A 209 25.16 14.98 12.89
N GLU A 210 24.73 14.36 11.77
CA GLU A 210 24.23 12.99 11.71
C GLU A 210 25.33 11.91 11.62
N LEU A 211 26.61 12.28 11.52
CA LEU A 211 27.77 11.39 11.48
C LEU A 211 28.85 11.81 12.50
N SER A 212 28.45 12.49 13.57
CA SER A 212 29.36 13.10 14.54
C SER A 212 30.08 12.06 15.41
N SER A 213 29.41 10.94 15.68
CA SER A 213 29.89 9.85 16.52
C SER A 213 29.80 8.51 15.79
N ILE A 214 30.62 7.54 16.21
CA ILE A 214 30.54 6.15 15.74
C ILE A 214 29.14 5.56 15.97
N GLY A 215 28.48 5.93 17.08
CA GLY A 215 27.12 5.49 17.37
C GLY A 215 26.08 6.06 16.40
N ASP A 216 26.34 7.21 15.77
CA ASP A 216 25.44 7.78 14.76
C ASP A 216 25.58 7.03 13.43
N VAL A 217 26.84 6.71 13.06
CA VAL A 217 27.17 5.88 11.90
C VAL A 217 26.55 4.48 12.05
N GLU A 218 26.72 3.83 13.22
CA GLU A 218 26.11 2.53 13.52
C GLU A 218 24.59 2.57 13.37
N ARG A 219 23.93 3.61 13.88
CA ARG A 219 22.47 3.76 13.74
C ARG A 219 22.04 3.96 12.30
N GLY A 220 22.78 4.75 11.52
CA GLY A 220 22.52 4.93 10.09
C GLY A 220 22.63 3.60 9.32
N VAL A 221 23.69 2.85 9.57
CA VAL A 221 23.91 1.51 9.00
C VAL A 221 22.78 0.55 9.41
N MET A 222 22.42 0.52 10.70
CA MET A 222 21.32 -0.27 11.24
C MET A 222 20.00 0.03 10.53
N HIS A 223 19.69 1.30 10.27
CA HIS A 223 18.44 1.67 9.57
C HIS A 223 18.39 1.19 8.12
N ILE A 224 19.53 1.17 7.42
CA ILE A 224 19.62 0.61 6.05
C ILE A 224 19.40 -0.90 6.11
N ILE A 225 20.11 -1.59 7.00
CA ILE A 225 19.97 -3.04 7.19
C ILE A 225 18.51 -3.40 7.53
N ALA A 226 17.90 -2.66 8.45
CA ALA A 226 16.51 -2.86 8.85
C ALA A 226 15.54 -2.68 7.68
N SER A 227 15.80 -1.70 6.80
CA SER A 227 15.00 -1.51 5.58
C SER A 227 15.15 -2.67 4.61
N VAL A 228 16.37 -3.19 4.40
CA VAL A 228 16.62 -4.33 3.51
C VAL A 228 15.88 -5.57 4.01
N ILE A 229 16.01 -5.88 5.30
CA ILE A 229 15.34 -7.03 5.94
C ILE A 229 13.81 -6.90 5.82
N ALA A 230 13.26 -5.69 6.04
CA ALA A 230 11.82 -5.48 5.99
C ALA A 230 11.22 -5.63 4.59
N THR A 231 12.00 -5.41 3.54
CA THR A 231 11.57 -5.54 2.13
C THR A 231 11.91 -6.89 1.50
N ASP A 232 12.52 -7.81 2.25
CA ASP A 232 12.92 -9.13 1.76
C ASP A 232 11.69 -10.02 1.49
N THR A 233 11.65 -10.65 0.31
CA THR A 233 10.49 -11.45 -0.13
C THR A 233 10.22 -12.66 0.75
N GLU A 234 11.26 -13.31 1.29
CA GLU A 234 11.10 -14.48 2.15
C GLU A 234 10.63 -14.07 3.55
N VAL A 235 11.07 -12.91 4.05
CA VAL A 235 10.53 -12.33 5.30
C VAL A 235 9.05 -12.03 5.16
N LEU A 236 8.64 -11.37 4.07
CA LEU A 236 7.24 -11.09 3.82
C LEU A 236 6.41 -12.38 3.71
N ALA A 237 6.91 -13.39 2.99
CA ALA A 237 6.26 -14.70 2.91
C ALA A 237 6.11 -15.39 4.28
N LEU A 238 7.15 -15.34 5.13
CA LEU A 238 7.10 -15.86 6.49
C LEU A 238 6.04 -15.12 7.32
N LEU A 239 6.00 -13.79 7.24
CA LEU A 239 5.02 -12.98 7.98
C LEU A 239 3.58 -13.28 7.55
N ARG A 240 3.32 -13.47 6.24
CA ARG A 240 2.00 -13.90 5.76
C ARG A 240 1.56 -15.21 6.40
N LYS A 241 2.45 -16.21 6.42
CA LYS A 241 2.18 -17.52 7.03
C LYS A 241 1.89 -17.37 8.52
N LEU A 242 2.77 -16.70 9.25
CA LEU A 242 2.61 -16.47 10.68
C LEU A 242 1.30 -15.72 10.99
N ARG A 243 0.93 -14.72 10.18
CA ARG A 243 -0.32 -13.95 10.35
C ARG A 243 -1.56 -14.84 10.29
N ILE A 244 -1.59 -15.83 9.39
CA ILE A 244 -2.73 -16.75 9.24
C ILE A 244 -2.83 -17.68 10.46
N GLU A 245 -1.70 -18.18 10.94
CA GLU A 245 -1.64 -19.10 12.09
C GLU A 245 -1.97 -18.38 13.41
N SER A 246 -1.57 -17.11 13.52
CA SER A 246 -1.64 -16.29 14.75
C SER A 246 -3.04 -15.90 15.20
N PHE A 247 -3.15 -15.64 16.51
CA PHE A 247 -4.28 -14.96 17.13
C PHE A 247 -3.80 -13.59 17.64
N PHE A 248 -4.37 -12.52 17.12
CA PHE A 248 -4.03 -11.16 17.55
C PHE A 248 -5.03 -10.69 18.61
N THR A 249 -4.57 -9.97 19.62
CA THR A 249 -5.48 -9.42 20.64
C THR A 249 -5.80 -7.97 20.31
N ILE A 250 -7.07 -7.64 20.19
CA ILE A 250 -7.55 -6.28 19.95
C ILE A 250 -8.00 -5.73 21.30
N GLU A 251 -7.31 -4.70 21.77
CA GLU A 251 -7.61 -3.99 23.01
C GLU A 251 -8.19 -2.61 22.67
N CYS A 252 -9.32 -2.29 23.28
CA CYS A 252 -9.97 -1.00 23.18
C CYS A 252 -9.93 -0.30 24.54
N LYS A 253 -9.55 0.98 24.52
CA LYS A 253 -9.56 1.86 25.69
C LYS A 253 -10.32 3.14 25.37
N LYS A 254 -10.89 3.79 26.37
CA LYS A 254 -11.39 5.16 26.20
C LYS A 254 -10.24 6.07 25.77
N ALA A 255 -10.46 6.86 24.73
CA ALA A 255 -9.46 7.80 24.26
C ALA A 255 -9.30 8.95 25.27
N ASN A 256 -8.07 9.17 25.71
CA ASN A 256 -7.73 10.34 26.51
C ASN A 256 -7.53 11.53 25.55
N ASN A 257 -8.59 12.32 25.35
CA ASN A 257 -8.51 13.60 24.64
C ASN A 257 -7.84 14.68 25.52
N THR A 258 -6.62 14.43 25.99
CA THR A 258 -5.82 15.42 26.76
C THR A 258 -5.13 16.45 25.88
N ARG A 259 -5.33 16.42 24.55
CA ARG A 259 -4.72 17.34 23.58
C ARG A 259 -5.63 18.46 23.09
N ARG A 260 -6.88 18.54 23.57
CA ARG A 260 -7.71 19.73 23.37
C ARG A 260 -7.66 20.54 24.65
N ASP A 261 -7.13 21.75 24.51
CA ASP A 261 -7.18 22.89 25.42
C ASP A 261 -8.16 22.69 26.59
N ASP A 262 -7.62 22.72 27.80
CA ASP A 262 -8.35 22.55 29.05
C ASP A 262 -9.49 23.57 29.25
N ARG A 263 -9.55 24.59 28.39
CA ARG A 263 -10.62 25.58 28.31
C ARG A 263 -11.95 25.05 27.73
N ILE A 264 -11.96 23.92 27.00
CA ILE A 264 -13.18 23.33 26.40
C ILE A 264 -13.74 22.16 27.22
N ARG A 265 -13.09 21.75 28.33
CA ARG A 265 -13.56 20.63 29.16
C ARG A 265 -14.92 20.89 29.82
N ASN A 266 -15.30 22.14 30.06
CA ASN A 266 -16.51 22.48 30.83
C ASN A 266 -17.81 22.52 30.03
N TYR A 267 -17.78 22.33 28.70
CA TYR A 267 -19.00 22.29 27.87
C TYR A 267 -18.94 21.14 26.87
N LYS A 268 -18.95 19.89 27.35
CA LYS A 268 -19.41 18.79 26.49
C LYS A 268 -20.92 18.94 26.32
N THR A 269 -21.38 19.16 25.09
CA THR A 269 -22.81 19.22 24.79
C THR A 269 -23.47 17.87 25.12
N THR A 270 -24.72 17.87 25.59
CA THR A 270 -25.51 16.64 25.87
C THR A 270 -25.45 15.61 24.73
N ARG A 271 -25.43 16.07 23.47
CA ARG A 271 -25.25 15.20 22.29
C ARG A 271 -23.93 14.43 22.28
N GLN A 272 -22.81 15.05 22.65
CA GLN A 272 -21.50 14.38 22.70
C GLN A 272 -21.43 13.34 23.83
N ILE A 273 -22.07 13.61 24.96
CA ILE A 273 -22.14 12.66 26.08
C ILE A 273 -22.96 11.43 25.67
N VAL A 274 -24.09 11.63 24.97
CA VAL A 274 -24.92 10.55 24.43
C VAL A 274 -24.20 9.78 23.32
N GLU A 275 -23.35 10.42 22.52
CA GLU A 275 -22.53 9.72 21.53
C GLU A 275 -21.40 8.92 22.18
N GLU A 276 -20.74 9.44 23.22
CA GLU A 276 -19.74 8.69 23.98
C GLU A 276 -20.34 7.47 24.69
N SER A 277 -21.56 7.59 25.24
CA SER A 277 -22.21 6.48 25.97
C SER A 277 -22.54 5.29 25.07
N LYS A 278 -22.78 5.50 23.77
CA LYS A 278 -22.97 4.42 22.78
C LYS A 278 -21.78 3.48 22.68
N PHE A 279 -20.58 3.93 23.04
CA PHE A 279 -19.35 3.14 23.01
C PHE A 279 -18.92 2.62 24.39
N ALA A 280 -19.76 2.74 25.42
CA ALA A 280 -19.41 2.36 26.79
C ALA A 280 -18.93 0.91 26.91
N ASN A 281 -19.56 -0.01 26.18
CA ASN A 281 -19.20 -1.43 26.15
C ASN A 281 -17.79 -1.70 25.58
N TYR A 282 -17.21 -0.71 24.88
CA TYR A 282 -15.89 -0.81 24.24
C TYR A 282 -14.78 -0.09 25.00
N PHE A 283 -15.06 0.55 26.14
CA PHE A 283 -14.03 1.27 26.92
C PHE A 283 -13.00 0.35 27.59
N THR A 284 -13.36 -0.89 27.88
CA THR A 284 -12.47 -1.91 28.46
C THR A 284 -12.61 -3.23 27.70
N PHE A 285 -12.82 -3.15 26.39
CA PHE A 285 -13.05 -4.33 25.56
C PHE A 285 -11.72 -4.95 25.11
N SER A 286 -11.65 -6.27 25.19
CA SER A 286 -10.54 -7.06 24.66
C SER A 286 -11.10 -8.29 23.97
N ALA A 287 -10.64 -8.57 22.74
CA ALA A 287 -11.06 -9.75 21.99
C ALA A 287 -9.95 -10.24 21.07
N SER A 288 -9.96 -11.54 20.79
CA SER A 288 -9.09 -12.13 19.77
C SER A 288 -9.61 -11.82 18.38
N SER A 289 -8.70 -11.58 17.44
CA SER A 289 -8.98 -11.28 16.04
C SER A 289 -9.76 -12.37 15.32
N LYS A 290 -9.72 -13.63 15.79
CA LYS A 290 -10.48 -14.73 15.20
C LYS A 290 -11.92 -14.82 15.72
N PHE A 291 -12.21 -14.26 16.90
CA PHE A 291 -13.51 -14.38 17.57
C PHE A 291 -14.28 -13.06 17.64
N ILE A 292 -13.67 -11.95 17.24
CA ILE A 292 -14.35 -10.66 17.20
C ILE A 292 -15.49 -10.67 16.17
N LYS A 293 -16.67 -10.20 16.57
CA LYS A 293 -17.84 -10.18 15.69
C LYS A 293 -17.75 -9.02 14.68
N PRO A 294 -18.25 -9.18 13.44
CA PRO A 294 -18.28 -8.12 12.43
C PRO A 294 -18.79 -6.75 12.92
N HIS A 295 -19.96 -6.73 13.58
CA HIS A 295 -20.54 -5.49 14.09
C HIS A 295 -19.69 -4.82 15.18
N GLN A 296 -18.93 -5.60 15.96
CA GLN A 296 -18.01 -5.06 16.97
C GLN A 296 -16.83 -4.36 16.27
N VAL A 297 -16.27 -4.95 15.22
CA VAL A 297 -15.21 -4.33 14.41
C VAL A 297 -15.68 -2.98 13.84
N LEU A 298 -16.88 -2.91 13.28
CA LEU A 298 -17.44 -1.67 12.74
C LEU A 298 -17.68 -0.62 13.83
N ALA A 299 -18.24 -1.02 14.97
CA ALA A 299 -18.46 -0.12 16.11
C ALA A 299 -17.14 0.44 16.64
N ILE A 300 -16.11 -0.40 16.78
CA ILE A 300 -14.77 0.00 17.22
C ILE A 300 -14.14 0.97 16.23
N ASN A 301 -14.15 0.65 14.93
CA ASN A 301 -13.60 1.52 13.88
C ASN A 301 -14.32 2.88 13.86
N ARG A 302 -15.64 2.91 14.07
CA ARG A 302 -16.42 4.14 14.18
C ARG A 302 -16.05 4.94 15.44
N GLY A 303 -15.93 4.28 16.58
CA GLY A 303 -15.52 4.93 17.84
C GLY A 303 -14.11 5.51 17.78
N GLU A 304 -13.19 4.86 17.07
CA GLU A 304 -11.83 5.37 16.81
C GLU A 304 -11.85 6.58 15.85
N ALA A 305 -12.66 6.53 14.78
CA ALA A 305 -12.82 7.65 13.85
C ALA A 305 -13.36 8.92 14.56
N HIS A 306 -14.29 8.74 15.51
CA HIS A 306 -14.78 9.82 16.37
C HIS A 306 -13.82 10.20 17.51
N ARG A 307 -12.66 9.55 17.63
CA ARG A 307 -11.66 9.76 18.70
C ARG A 307 -12.24 9.55 20.11
N ILE A 308 -13.21 8.66 20.23
CA ILE A 308 -13.82 8.23 21.50
C ILE A 308 -13.09 7.00 22.04
N LEU A 309 -12.64 6.12 21.15
CA LEU A 309 -11.88 4.91 21.46
C LEU A 309 -10.45 5.03 20.94
N SER A 310 -9.53 4.41 21.68
CA SER A 310 -8.16 4.12 21.26
C SER A 310 -8.03 2.61 21.10
N VAL A 311 -7.65 2.17 19.90
CA VAL A 311 -7.57 0.74 19.55
C VAL A 311 -6.11 0.34 19.41
N LYS A 312 -5.71 -0.71 20.10
CA LYS A 312 -4.38 -1.31 20.01
C LYS A 312 -4.51 -2.76 19.62
N ILE A 313 -3.77 -3.18 18.59
CA ILE A 313 -3.62 -4.60 18.28
C ILE A 313 -2.31 -5.08 18.86
N ASN A 314 -2.39 -6.03 19.78
CA ASN A 314 -1.23 -6.69 20.33
C ASN A 314 -0.79 -7.83 19.41
N VAL A 315 0.48 -7.81 19.04
CA VAL A 315 1.11 -8.78 18.16
C VAL A 315 1.81 -9.82 19.04
N PRO A 316 1.48 -11.11 18.94
CA PRO A 316 2.09 -12.14 19.78
C PRO A 316 3.62 -12.18 19.68
N ASP A 317 4.31 -12.37 20.81
CA ASP A 317 5.77 -12.41 20.87
C ASP A 317 6.38 -13.56 20.05
N PHE A 318 5.65 -14.66 19.85
CA PHE A 318 6.14 -15.77 19.04
C PHE A 318 6.42 -15.37 17.59
N ILE A 319 5.70 -14.36 17.05
CA ILE A 319 5.95 -13.84 15.69
C ILE A 319 7.33 -13.21 15.64
N TYR A 320 7.67 -12.40 16.65
CA TYR A 320 9.02 -11.83 16.78
C TYR A 320 10.06 -12.92 16.91
N ASN A 321 9.83 -13.93 17.74
CA ASN A 321 10.81 -15.00 17.96
C ASN A 321 11.07 -15.82 16.68
N LYS A 322 10.01 -16.16 15.92
CA LYS A 322 10.14 -16.87 14.64
C LYS A 322 10.82 -16.01 13.58
N PHE A 323 10.46 -14.73 13.48
CA PHE A 323 11.12 -13.79 12.60
C PHE A 323 12.61 -13.63 12.94
N SER A 324 12.92 -13.43 14.23
CA SER A 324 14.28 -13.27 14.73
C SER A 324 15.12 -14.52 14.42
N GLN A 325 14.58 -15.71 14.68
CA GLN A 325 15.23 -16.98 14.33
C GLN A 325 15.54 -17.08 12.83
N PHE A 326 14.56 -16.77 11.98
CA PHE A 326 14.73 -16.76 10.54
C PHE A 326 15.81 -15.75 10.10
N ALA A 327 15.79 -14.55 10.66
CA ALA A 327 16.76 -13.51 10.35
C ALA A 327 18.18 -13.88 10.79
N THR A 328 18.32 -14.53 11.95
CA THR A 328 19.60 -15.06 12.45
C THR A 328 20.18 -16.05 11.46
N THR A 329 19.42 -17.06 11.05
CA THR A 329 19.89 -18.08 10.10
C THR A 329 20.23 -17.49 8.73
N LYS A 330 19.46 -16.51 8.25
CA LYS A 330 19.66 -15.94 6.92
C LYS A 330 20.82 -14.95 6.82
N TRP A 331 21.01 -14.10 7.83
CA TRP A 331 21.97 -12.99 7.77
C TRP A 331 23.08 -13.05 8.82
N ILE A 332 22.78 -13.46 10.04
CA ILE A 332 23.77 -13.47 11.14
C ILE A 332 24.74 -14.64 10.93
N ASP A 333 24.21 -15.84 10.75
CA ASP A 333 24.99 -17.09 10.67
C ASP A 333 25.77 -17.24 9.35
N LYS A 334 25.46 -16.43 8.33
CA LYS A 334 26.06 -16.54 6.98
C LYS A 334 27.53 -16.10 6.91
N GLY A 335 28.03 -15.37 7.90
CA GLY A 335 29.39 -14.80 7.85
C GLY A 335 30.23 -15.16 9.07
N LYS A 336 31.43 -14.58 9.15
CA LYS A 336 32.36 -14.83 10.26
C LYS A 336 31.78 -14.39 11.60
N SER A 337 32.13 -15.15 12.65
CA SER A 337 31.69 -14.92 14.03
C SER A 337 32.45 -13.74 14.64
N ASP A 338 32.12 -12.53 14.22
CA ASP A 338 32.54 -11.29 14.85
C ASP A 338 31.44 -10.79 15.81
N LYS A 339 31.85 -10.34 17.00
CA LYS A 339 30.94 -9.89 18.06
C LYS A 339 30.27 -8.58 17.69
N ASP A 340 30.99 -7.65 17.07
CA ASP A 340 30.45 -6.34 16.72
C ASP A 340 29.47 -6.43 15.56
N ARG A 341 29.83 -7.18 14.51
CA ARG A 341 28.89 -7.51 13.42
C ARG A 341 27.61 -8.13 13.97
N LYS A 342 27.71 -9.14 14.84
CA LYS A 342 26.54 -9.80 15.43
C LYS A 342 25.66 -8.82 16.21
N ARG A 343 26.25 -8.00 17.07
CA ARG A 343 25.53 -6.96 17.85
C ARG A 343 24.76 -6.01 16.92
N ILE A 344 25.42 -5.48 15.89
CA ILE A 344 24.78 -4.52 14.96
C ILE A 344 23.63 -5.19 14.21
N LEU A 345 23.80 -6.43 13.75
CA LEU A 345 22.75 -7.18 13.05
C LEU A 345 21.57 -7.51 13.97
N GLU A 346 21.80 -7.96 15.20
CA GLU A 346 20.73 -8.23 16.17
C GLU A 346 19.91 -6.97 16.48
N MET A 347 20.59 -5.82 16.65
CA MET A 347 19.93 -4.53 16.83
C MET A 347 19.13 -4.13 15.59
N ALA A 348 19.67 -4.33 14.39
CA ALA A 348 18.98 -4.04 13.14
C ALA A 348 17.75 -4.93 12.92
N VAL A 349 17.82 -6.21 13.26
CA VAL A 349 16.69 -7.15 13.23
C VAL A 349 15.59 -6.68 14.19
N SER A 350 15.95 -6.26 15.41
CA SER A 350 14.99 -5.72 16.37
C SER A 350 14.33 -4.43 15.89
N ASP A 351 15.10 -3.50 15.30
CA ASP A 351 14.57 -2.26 14.70
C ASP A 351 13.67 -2.54 13.50
N ALA A 352 14.08 -3.44 12.60
CA ALA A 352 13.27 -3.86 11.45
C ALA A 352 11.90 -4.36 11.88
N TYR A 353 11.85 -5.22 12.90
CA TYR A 353 10.60 -5.73 13.42
C TYR A 353 9.74 -4.64 14.03
N LYS A 354 10.25 -3.92 15.03
CA LYS A 354 9.46 -2.98 15.84
C LYS A 354 8.97 -1.79 15.01
N ARG A 355 9.80 -1.27 14.10
CA ARG A 355 9.52 -0.03 13.36
C ARG A 355 8.81 -0.27 12.04
N LEU A 356 9.10 -1.37 11.34
CA LEU A 356 8.61 -1.59 9.97
C LEU A 356 7.62 -2.76 9.90
N LEU A 357 8.01 -3.95 10.36
CA LEU A 357 7.22 -5.17 10.16
C LEU A 357 6.02 -5.24 11.09
N GLN A 358 6.17 -4.95 12.38
CA GLN A 358 5.06 -4.98 13.33
C GLN A 358 3.95 -3.99 12.95
N PRO A 359 4.22 -2.72 12.60
CA PRO A 359 3.18 -1.82 12.10
C PRO A 359 2.59 -2.24 10.75
N HIS A 360 3.33 -2.96 9.91
CA HIS A 360 2.81 -3.53 8.67
C HIS A 360 1.82 -4.67 8.96
N VAL A 361 2.20 -5.65 9.78
CA VAL A 361 1.32 -6.77 10.20
C VAL A 361 0.05 -6.25 10.86
N VAL A 362 0.15 -5.25 11.74
CA VAL A 362 -1.02 -4.62 12.36
C VAL A 362 -1.95 -4.02 11.30
N ARG A 363 -1.41 -3.29 10.31
CA ARG A 363 -2.21 -2.71 9.23
C ARG A 363 -2.93 -3.77 8.42
N GLU A 364 -2.26 -4.86 8.07
CA GLU A 364 -2.85 -5.97 7.33
C GLU A 364 -3.99 -6.65 8.11
N VAL A 365 -3.78 -6.91 9.41
CA VAL A 365 -4.82 -7.49 10.27
C VAL A 365 -6.04 -6.56 10.34
N ARG A 366 -5.81 -5.24 10.46
CA ARG A 366 -6.91 -4.26 10.45
C ARG A 366 -7.65 -4.21 9.12
N ALA A 367 -6.95 -4.21 8.01
CA ALA A 367 -7.54 -4.22 6.68
C ALA A 367 -8.40 -5.48 6.48
N SER A 368 -7.86 -6.66 6.83
CA SER A 368 -8.58 -7.92 6.74
C SER A 368 -9.84 -7.95 7.61
N LEU A 369 -9.76 -7.50 8.87
CA LEU A 369 -10.91 -7.43 9.76
C LEU A 369 -11.98 -6.46 9.26
N LYS A 370 -11.57 -5.31 8.70
CA LYS A 370 -12.48 -4.33 8.13
C LYS A 370 -13.24 -4.91 6.94
N VAL A 371 -12.54 -5.53 5.98
CA VAL A 371 -13.16 -6.15 4.81
C VAL A 371 -14.17 -7.23 5.22
N LYS A 372 -13.78 -8.12 6.16
CA LYS A 372 -14.69 -9.15 6.70
C LYS A 372 -15.93 -8.54 7.36
N ALA A 373 -15.75 -7.46 8.10
CA ALA A 373 -16.83 -6.82 8.82
C ALA A 373 -17.83 -6.09 7.90
N GLU A 374 -17.31 -5.39 6.88
CA GLU A 374 -18.12 -4.72 5.86
C GLU A 374 -18.93 -5.73 5.05
N LYS A 375 -18.30 -6.85 4.65
CA LYS A 375 -18.97 -7.93 3.92
C LYS A 375 -20.15 -8.54 4.69
N ALA A 376 -19.92 -8.93 5.95
CA ALA A 376 -20.98 -9.49 6.79
C ALA A 376 -22.14 -8.50 7.02
N SER A 377 -21.85 -7.20 7.13
CA SER A 377 -22.88 -6.16 7.25
C SER A 377 -23.74 -6.03 5.98
N CYS A 378 -23.15 -6.20 4.79
CA CYS A 378 -23.88 -6.21 3.53
C CYS A 378 -24.78 -7.45 3.44
N GLU A 379 -24.29 -8.62 3.84
CA GLU A 379 -25.06 -9.88 3.85
C GLU A 379 -26.28 -9.81 4.77
N GLU A 380 -26.10 -9.33 6.01
CA GLU A 380 -27.22 -9.11 6.94
C GLU A 380 -28.28 -8.17 6.35
N SER A 381 -27.84 -7.08 5.69
CA SER A 381 -28.74 -6.12 5.07
C SER A 381 -29.58 -6.74 3.94
N ILE A 382 -28.97 -7.61 3.13
CA ILE A 382 -29.65 -8.34 2.05
C ILE A 382 -30.66 -9.33 2.64
N TYR A 383 -30.28 -10.04 3.71
CA TYR A 383 -31.16 -10.99 4.38
C TYR A 383 -32.42 -10.32 4.96
N TRP A 384 -32.27 -9.18 5.63
CA TRP A 384 -33.41 -8.40 6.12
C TRP A 384 -34.29 -7.86 5.01
N ALA A 385 -33.70 -7.41 3.90
CA ALA A 385 -34.46 -6.99 2.72
C ALA A 385 -35.27 -8.14 2.13
N TRP A 386 -34.72 -9.35 2.10
CA TRP A 386 -35.43 -10.55 1.64
C TRP A 386 -36.57 -10.96 2.57
N ILE A 387 -36.37 -10.90 3.89
CA ILE A 387 -37.44 -11.14 4.87
C ILE A 387 -38.57 -10.14 4.69
N LEU A 388 -38.25 -8.84 4.59
CA LEU A 388 -39.24 -7.78 4.37
C LEU A 388 -40.02 -7.99 3.06
N ALA A 389 -39.32 -8.31 1.98
CA ALA A 389 -39.96 -8.61 0.70
C ALA A 389 -40.86 -9.85 0.76
N SER A 390 -40.44 -10.89 1.47
CA SER A 390 -41.24 -12.11 1.67
C SER A 390 -42.48 -11.84 2.53
N GLN A 391 -42.35 -11.05 3.59
CA GLN A 391 -43.48 -10.61 4.43
C GLN A 391 -44.47 -9.77 3.63
N MET A 392 -43.99 -8.86 2.77
CA MET A 392 -44.83 -8.07 1.87
C MET A 392 -45.55 -8.94 0.83
N ALA A 393 -44.89 -9.97 0.27
CA ALA A 393 -45.49 -10.89 -0.68
C ALA A 393 -46.57 -11.78 -0.03
N VAL A 394 -46.41 -12.14 1.24
CA VAL A 394 -47.43 -12.86 2.03
C VAL A 394 -48.61 -11.95 2.36
N ASN A 395 -48.37 -10.68 2.69
CA ASN A 395 -49.44 -9.70 2.97
C ASN A 395 -50.19 -9.22 1.71
N TRP A 396 -49.65 -9.49 0.51
CA TRP A 396 -50.28 -9.18 -0.78
C TRP A 396 -51.17 -10.31 -1.32
N ARG A 397 -51.09 -11.52 -0.74
CA ARG A 397 -52.03 -12.62 -0.97
C ARG A 397 -53.13 -12.59 0.06
#